data_AF-A0A7S9AU81-F1
#
_entry.id   AF-A0A7S9AU81-F1
#
_cell.length_a   1.000
_cell.length_b   1.000
_cell.length_c   1.000
_cell.angle_alpha   90.00
_cell.angle_beta   90.00
_cell.angle_gamma   90.00
#
_symmetry.space_group_name_H-M   'P 1'
#
loop_
_entity.id
_entity.type
_entity.pdbx_description
1 polymer ?
#
loop_
_entity_poly.entity_id
_entity_poly.type
_entity_poly.pdbx_seq_one_letter_code
_entity_poly.pdbx_strand_id
1 'polypeptide(L)'
;EGVNWLELDVGITKDEQLIIIHDDYLDRTTSMSGEITALNYEELKEASAGSWYGEKFKDEHLPTFDDVIEIANEYNMNLNVELKGVTGPNGL
;
A
#
# COMPACT_ATOMS: atom_id res chain seq x y z
N GLU A 1 4.48 20.51 -3.60
CA GLU A 1 5.40 21.08 -2.57
C GLU A 1 6.80 20.52 -2.79
N GLY A 2 7.85 21.09 -2.17
CA GLY A 2 9.26 20.75 -2.41
C GLY A 2 9.89 19.89 -1.31
N VAL A 3 9.34 18.70 -1.06
CA VAL A 3 9.84 17.76 -0.05
C VAL A 3 10.93 16.85 -0.61
N ASN A 4 11.90 16.46 0.22
CA ASN A 4 13.03 15.59 -0.17
C ASN A 4 12.88 14.14 0.32
N TRP A 5 11.89 13.89 1.18
CA TRP A 5 11.64 12.60 1.81
C TRP A 5 10.16 12.27 1.68
N LEU A 6 9.88 11.00 1.37
CA LEU A 6 8.57 10.39 1.48
C LEU A 6 8.65 9.31 2.56
N GLU A 7 7.70 9.33 3.49
CA GLU A 7 7.50 8.26 4.46
C GLU A 7 6.31 7.42 3.99
N LEU A 8 6.40 6.11 4.22
CA LEU A 8 5.38 5.15 3.82
C LEU A 8 5.46 3.86 4.64
N ASP A 9 4.30 3.19 4.69
CA ASP A 9 4.12 1.89 5.30
C ASP A 9 4.14 0.78 4.25
N VAL A 10 4.91 -0.28 4.48
CA VAL A 10 4.92 -1.46 3.61
C VAL A 10 4.17 -2.61 4.26
N GLY A 11 3.17 -3.12 3.54
CA GLY A 11 2.50 -4.39 3.81
C GLY A 11 2.92 -5.47 2.82
N ILE A 12 2.62 -6.73 3.14
CA ILE A 12 2.89 -7.88 2.29
C ILE A 12 1.62 -8.69 2.05
N THR A 13 1.35 -9.01 0.78
CA THR A 13 0.21 -9.85 0.39
C THR A 13 0.49 -11.33 0.61
N LYS A 14 -0.50 -12.19 0.40
CA LYS A 14 -0.37 -13.65 0.50
C LYS A 14 0.67 -14.23 -0.46
N ASP A 15 0.79 -13.65 -1.65
CA ASP A 15 1.75 -14.02 -2.70
C ASP A 15 3.07 -13.23 -2.62
N GLU A 16 3.36 -12.68 -1.43
CA GLU A 16 4.62 -11.99 -1.10
C GLU A 16 4.89 -10.70 -1.91
N GLN A 17 3.85 -10.10 -2.51
CA GLN A 17 3.95 -8.79 -3.14
C GLN A 17 3.97 -7.69 -2.07
N LEU A 18 4.93 -6.77 -2.18
CA LEU A 18 5.01 -5.59 -1.32
C LEU A 18 4.07 -4.50 -1.84
N ILE A 19 3.20 -4.02 -0.95
CA ILE A 19 2.20 -2.98 -1.23
C ILE A 19 2.28 -1.84 -0.21
N ILE A 20 1.80 -0.66 -0.59
CA ILE A 20 1.79 0.51 0.28
C ILE A 20 0.44 0.61 0.99
N ILE A 21 0.42 0.25 2.27
CA ILE A 21 -0.78 0.30 3.12
C ILE A 21 -0.39 0.32 4.60
N HIS A 22 -1.13 1.10 5.40
CA HIS A 22 -0.87 1.21 6.84
C HIS A 22 -1.52 0.08 7.65
N ASP A 23 -2.78 -0.25 7.36
CA ASP A 23 -3.56 -1.19 8.17
C ASP A 23 -3.38 -2.62 7.68
N ASP A 24 -3.46 -3.59 8.60
CA ASP A 24 -3.49 -5.02 8.25
C ASP A 24 -4.77 -5.41 7.48
N TYR A 25 -5.82 -4.58 7.61
CA TYR A 25 -7.12 -4.76 6.98
C TYR A 25 -7.42 -3.64 5.97
N LEU A 26 -8.04 -4.02 4.87
CA LEU A 26 -8.39 -3.15 3.74
C LEU A 26 -9.49 -2.11 4.05
N ASP A 27 -10.26 -2.34 5.11
CA ASP A 27 -11.56 -1.71 5.37
C ASP A 27 -11.53 -0.18 5.53
N ARG A 28 -10.45 0.39 6.07
CA ARG A 28 -10.40 1.83 6.37
C ARG A 28 -10.10 2.69 5.14
N THR A 29 -9.20 2.23 4.27
CA THR A 29 -8.61 3.04 3.20
C THR A 29 -8.80 2.46 1.82
N THR A 30 -9.67 1.46 1.67
CA THR A 30 -9.98 0.90 0.36
C THR A 30 -11.48 0.64 0.18
N SER A 31 -11.89 0.26 -1.03
CA SER A 31 -13.24 -0.21 -1.34
C SER A 31 -13.46 -1.70 -1.05
N MET A 32 -12.49 -2.40 -0.47
CA MET A 32 -12.53 -3.82 -0.15
C MET A 32 -12.42 -4.04 1.37
N SER A 33 -12.72 -5.26 1.80
CA SER A 33 -12.63 -5.69 3.20
C SER A 33 -11.80 -6.96 3.30
N GLY A 34 -11.17 -7.16 4.46
CA GLY A 34 -10.37 -8.35 4.75
C GLY A 34 -8.90 -8.04 5.00
N GLU A 35 -8.18 -9.05 5.46
CA GLU A 35 -6.77 -8.96 5.84
C GLU A 35 -5.85 -9.10 4.63
N ILE A 36 -4.85 -8.23 4.50
CA ILE A 36 -3.96 -8.17 3.33
C ILE A 36 -3.19 -9.49 3.13
N THR A 37 -2.80 -10.16 4.22
CA THR A 37 -2.04 -11.42 4.17
C THR A 37 -2.87 -12.63 3.75
N ALA A 38 -4.19 -12.46 3.56
CA ALA A 38 -5.09 -13.52 3.11
C ALA A 38 -5.36 -13.48 1.59
N LEU A 39 -4.94 -12.42 0.90
CA LEU A 39 -5.29 -12.12 -0.49
C LEU A 39 -4.04 -12.01 -1.35
N ASN A 40 -4.10 -12.48 -2.60
CA ASN A 40 -3.05 -12.24 -3.59
C ASN A 40 -3.16 -10.83 -4.17
N TYR A 41 -2.05 -10.24 -4.64
CA TYR A 41 -2.07 -8.89 -5.20
C TYR A 41 -3.04 -8.74 -6.39
N GLU A 42 -3.16 -9.76 -7.23
CA GLU A 42 -4.11 -9.76 -8.36
C GLU A 42 -5.58 -9.60 -7.92
N GLU A 43 -5.92 -9.97 -6.68
CA GLU A 43 -7.26 -9.76 -6.10
C GLU A 43 -7.43 -8.33 -5.56
N LEU A 44 -6.32 -7.66 -5.20
CA LEU A 44 -6.29 -6.34 -4.57
C LEU A 44 -6.16 -5.18 -5.56
N LYS A 45 -5.54 -5.41 -6.73
CA LYS A 45 -5.16 -4.35 -7.65
C LYS A 45 -6.34 -3.52 -8.18
N GLU A 46 -7.54 -4.08 -8.18
CA GLU A 46 -8.77 -3.39 -8.61
C GLU A 46 -9.45 -2.61 -7.46
N ALA A 47 -8.96 -2.74 -6.23
CA ALA A 47 -9.49 -2.00 -5.09
C ALA A 47 -9.24 -0.50 -5.29
N SER A 48 -10.27 0.31 -5.04
CA SER A 48 -10.10 1.76 -4.94
C SER A 48 -9.46 2.09 -3.61
N ALA A 49 -8.25 2.66 -3.61
CA ALA A 49 -7.54 3.16 -2.45
C ALA A 49 -7.82 4.64 -2.13
N GLY A 50 -8.64 5.32 -2.94
CA GLY A 50 -8.93 6.75 -2.79
C GLY A 50 -10.41 7.14 -2.66
N SER A 51 -11.35 6.26 -3.03
CA SER A 51 -12.80 6.56 -2.95
C SER A 51 -13.29 6.94 -1.54
N TRP A 52 -12.70 6.37 -0.49
CA TRP A 52 -12.98 6.72 0.90
C TRP A 52 -12.63 8.18 1.24
N TYR A 53 -11.63 8.74 0.58
CA TYR A 53 -11.17 10.12 0.77
C TYR A 53 -11.98 11.11 -0.09
N GLY A 54 -12.38 10.70 -1.30
CA GLY A 54 -13.37 11.42 -2.10
C GLY A 54 -13.49 10.93 -3.54
N GLU A 55 -14.62 11.23 -4.18
CA GLU A 55 -14.98 10.78 -5.53
C GLU A 55 -13.92 11.07 -6.60
N LYS A 56 -13.15 12.15 -6.45
CA LYS A 56 -12.07 12.51 -7.39
C LYS A 56 -10.87 11.56 -7.38
N PHE A 57 -10.76 10.70 -6.37
CA PHE A 57 -9.67 9.72 -6.21
C PHE A 57 -10.18 8.28 -6.30
N LYS A 58 -11.40 8.06 -6.81
CA LYS A 58 -11.98 6.72 -6.86
C LYS A 58 -11.17 5.73 -7.70
N ASP A 59 -10.44 6.24 -8.69
CA ASP A 59 -9.63 5.43 -9.60
C ASP A 59 -8.18 5.25 -9.10
N GLU A 60 -7.85 5.74 -7.89
CA GLU A 60 -6.57 5.44 -7.25
C GLU A 60 -6.57 4.00 -6.73
N HIS A 61 -5.47 3.29 -6.94
CA HIS A 61 -5.29 1.90 -6.54
C HIS A 61 -4.18 1.76 -5.50
N LEU A 62 -4.05 0.58 -4.87
CA LEU A 62 -2.94 0.29 -3.97
C LEU A 62 -1.62 0.24 -4.75
N PRO A 63 -0.66 1.14 -4.47
CA PRO A 63 0.65 1.08 -5.11
C PRO A 63 1.43 -0.14 -4.62
N THR A 64 2.23 -0.71 -5.51
CA THR A 64 3.32 -1.61 -5.12
C THR A 64 4.50 -0.81 -4.60
N PHE A 65 5.42 -1.47 -3.90
CA PHE A 65 6.68 -0.83 -3.53
C PHE A 65 7.52 -0.45 -4.76
N ASP A 66 7.44 -1.22 -5.85
CA ASP A 66 8.14 -0.89 -7.11
C ASP A 66 7.63 0.42 -7.72
N ASP A 67 6.30 0.66 -7.71
CA ASP A 67 5.72 1.93 -8.17
C ASP A 67 6.28 3.13 -7.39
N VAL A 68 6.46 2.98 -6.08
CA VAL A 68 7.06 4.03 -5.24
C VAL A 68 8.52 4.23 -5.57
N ILE A 69 9.30 3.17 -5.80
CA ILE A 69 10.71 3.28 -6.19
C ILE A 69 10.84 4.03 -7.51
N GLU A 70 9.95 3.78 -8.49
CA GLU A 70 9.92 4.54 -9.74
C GLU A 70 9.69 6.04 -9.50
N ILE A 71 8.68 6.39 -8.68
CA ILE A 71 8.40 7.79 -8.29
C ILE A 71 9.59 8.40 -7.56
N ALA A 72 10.17 7.70 -6.58
CA ALA A 72 11.29 8.21 -5.79
C ALA A 72 12.50 8.53 -6.67
N ASN A 73 12.78 7.66 -7.66
CA ASN A 73 13.85 7.88 -8.61
C ASN A 73 13.54 9.03 -9.58
N GLU A 74 12.32 9.13 -10.09
CA GLU A 74 11.90 10.21 -11.00
C GLU A 74 12.07 11.59 -10.35
N TYR A 75 11.66 11.71 -9.09
CA TYR A 75 11.67 12.97 -8.35
C TYR A 75 12.92 13.16 -7.47
N ASN A 76 13.88 12.23 -7.53
CA ASN A 76 15.10 12.23 -6.72
C ASN A 76 14.81 12.42 -5.21
N MET A 77 13.85 11.64 -4.72
CA MET A 77 13.40 11.64 -3.33
C MET A 77 14.05 10.52 -2.52
N ASN A 78 14.23 10.75 -1.22
CA ASN A 78 14.61 9.72 -0.26
C ASN A 78 13.36 9.05 0.30
N LEU A 79 13.48 7.79 0.70
CA LEU A 79 12.38 7.03 1.32
C LEU A 79 12.70 6.71 2.79
N ASN A 80 11.76 7.01 3.66
CA ASN A 80 11.68 6.41 5.00
C ASN A 80 10.65 5.28 4.93
N VAL A 81 11.12 4.04 4.94
CA VAL A 81 10.28 2.85 4.76
C VAL A 81 9.98 2.24 6.13
N GLU A 82 8.72 2.36 6.57
CA GLU A 82 8.22 1.67 7.76
C GLU A 82 7.90 0.22 7.40
N LEU A 83 8.66 -0.71 7.96
CA LEU A 83 8.31 -2.13 7.93
C LEU A 83 7.30 -2.42 9.04
N LYS A 84 6.07 -2.74 8.67
CA LYS A 84 5.05 -3.23 9.60
C LYS A 84 5.46 -4.62 10.10
N GLY A 85 5.35 -4.84 11.42
CA GLY A 85 5.49 -6.18 11.96
C GLY A 85 4.38 -7.06 11.38
N VAL A 86 4.74 -8.15 10.71
CA VAL A 86 3.76 -9.00 10.01
C VAL A 86 2.90 -9.74 11.05
N THR A 87 1.61 -9.42 11.11
CA THR A 87 0.61 -10.19 11.88
C THR A 87 -0.04 -11.25 11.02
N GLY A 88 0.75 -11.99 10.23
CA GLY A 88 0.23 -13.23 9.64
C GLY A 88 -0.25 -14.16 10.77
N PRO A 89 -1.04 -15.21 10.48
CA PRO A 89 -1.60 -16.11 11.51
C PRO A 89 -0.53 -16.75 12.43
N ASN A 90 0.75 -16.67 12.06
CA ASN A 90 1.88 -17.19 12.81
C ASN A 90 2.78 -16.14 13.46
N GLY A 91 2.51 -14.83 13.33
CA GLY A 91 3.21 -13.76 14.05
C GLY A 91 4.75 -13.82 13.98
N LEU A 92 5.29 -14.23 12.83
CA LEU A 92 6.73 -14.22 12.54
C LEU A 92 7.01 -13.23 11.41
#